data_AF-A0AAT9FNB2-F1
#
_entry.id   AF-A0AAT9FNB2-F1
#
_cell.length_a   1.000
_cell.length_b   1.000
_cell.length_c   1.000
_cell.angle_alpha   90.00
_cell.angle_beta   90.00
_cell.angle_gamma   90.00
#
_symmetry.space_group_name_H-M   'P 1'
#
loop_
_entity.id
_entity.type
_entity.pdbx_description
1 polymer ?
#
loop_
_entity_poly.entity_id
_entity_poly.type
_entity_poly.pdbx_seq_one_letter_code
_entity_poly.pdbx_strand_id
1 'polypeptide(L)'
;MFSTKEFIDASRAFVCVRLESFESKENQDMVRKFLNGRFENTAFCILAPDGKTRLSGTGRSPQMGFGIRGRPEAGGPEAKAQNALVIESMEKIAKKYPTKADSASAVVEDFNSFKQSLNVSSGDQRLLVFVVAPEKQRNSLKKDLQVVANHQDVLGRFHFDFADNTDAKWSDVIDGDQSKTGIFVIHPGEFGQKGKVMAELPLTSEAKTIRETLAKANKAYAASETRKVYSEHVQKGRKEGVKYEDNMPWGEDRDADGKIDERPARRGQRGERRGPLRR
;
A
#
# COMPACT_ATOMS: atom_id res chain seq x y z
N MET A 1 10.70 9.17 10.24
CA MET A 1 10.57 8.56 11.58
C MET A 1 10.53 7.03 11.50
N PHE A 2 9.75 6.41 10.59
CA PHE A 2 9.68 4.95 10.44
C PHE A 2 10.72 4.30 9.51
N SER A 3 11.56 5.11 8.84
CA SER A 3 12.57 4.66 7.89
C SER A 3 13.95 4.46 8.52
N THR A 4 14.04 4.35 9.84
CA THR A 4 15.32 4.05 10.50
C THR A 4 15.64 2.57 10.34
N LYS A 5 16.92 2.22 10.33
CA LYS A 5 17.37 0.84 10.16
C LYS A 5 16.76 -0.07 11.24
N GLU A 6 16.70 0.41 12.47
CA GLU A 6 16.20 -0.33 13.63
C GLU A 6 14.71 -0.64 13.51
N PHE A 7 13.91 0.33 13.04
CA PHE A 7 12.49 0.12 12.80
C PHE A 7 12.26 -0.89 11.68
N ILE A 8 13.02 -0.77 10.59
CA ILE A 8 12.96 -1.72 9.46
C ILE A 8 13.30 -3.12 9.95
N ASP A 9 14.37 -3.28 10.72
CA ASP A 9 14.79 -4.59 11.23
C ASP A 9 13.75 -5.18 12.19
N ALA A 10 13.17 -4.39 13.10
CA ALA A 10 12.09 -4.86 13.97
C ALA A 10 10.83 -5.26 13.18
N SER A 11 10.51 -4.53 12.11
CA SER A 11 9.33 -4.81 11.26
C SER A 11 9.46 -6.10 10.47
N ARG A 12 10.67 -6.59 10.19
CA ARG A 12 10.92 -7.85 9.47
C ARG A 12 10.44 -9.09 10.22
N ALA A 13 10.16 -8.98 11.53
CA ALA A 13 9.55 -10.06 12.30
C ALA A 13 8.04 -10.20 12.05
N PHE A 14 7.44 -9.32 11.25
CA PHE A 14 6.01 -9.25 10.99
C PHE A 14 5.71 -9.37 9.49
N VAL A 15 4.53 -9.88 9.18
CA VAL A 15 3.94 -9.75 7.84
C VAL A 15 3.14 -8.45 7.81
N CYS A 16 3.57 -7.51 6.97
CA CYS A 16 2.85 -6.27 6.73
C CYS A 16 1.75 -6.51 5.69
N VAL A 17 0.50 -6.24 6.06
CA VAL A 17 -0.65 -6.35 5.15
C VAL A 17 -1.15 -4.95 4.81
N ARG A 18 -1.23 -4.64 3.52
CA ARG A 18 -1.93 -3.45 3.03
C ARG A 18 -3.40 -3.81 2.85
N LEU A 19 -4.29 -3.11 3.55
CA LEU A 19 -5.73 -3.27 3.37
C LEU A 19 -6.19 -2.38 2.21
N GLU A 20 -6.77 -3.01 1.19
CA GLU A 20 -7.23 -2.36 -0.03
C GLU A 20 -8.67 -1.90 0.15
N SER A 21 -8.86 -1.00 1.12
CA SER A 21 -10.17 -0.62 1.69
C SER A 21 -11.14 0.05 0.72
N PHE A 22 -10.66 0.44 -0.45
CA PHE A 22 -11.41 1.08 -1.52
C PHE A 22 -11.73 0.13 -2.69
N GLU A 23 -11.21 -1.11 -2.65
CA GLU A 23 -11.37 -2.06 -3.74
C GLU A 23 -12.33 -3.20 -3.42
N SER A 24 -12.47 -3.57 -2.14
CA SER A 24 -13.39 -4.63 -1.72
C SER A 24 -14.15 -4.28 -0.45
N LYS A 25 -15.38 -4.83 -0.35
CA LYS A 25 -16.22 -4.71 0.84
C LYS A 25 -15.58 -5.38 2.05
N GLU A 26 -14.95 -6.55 1.88
CA GLU A 26 -14.30 -7.23 3.01
C GLU A 26 -13.18 -6.38 3.62
N ASN A 27 -12.38 -5.70 2.79
CA ASN A 27 -11.30 -4.82 3.27
C ASN A 27 -11.85 -3.56 3.93
N GLN A 28 -12.93 -2.98 3.40
CA GLN A 28 -13.63 -1.85 4.03
C GLN A 28 -14.15 -2.22 5.43
N ASP A 29 -14.77 -3.39 5.55
CA ASP A 29 -15.32 -3.89 6.83
C ASP A 29 -14.21 -4.17 7.84
N MET A 30 -13.07 -4.70 7.38
CA MET A 30 -11.90 -4.91 8.24
C MET A 30 -11.35 -3.59 8.80
N VAL A 31 -11.21 -2.55 7.97
CA VAL A 31 -10.77 -1.22 8.42
C VAL A 31 -11.75 -0.64 9.46
N ARG A 32 -13.05 -0.70 9.18
CA ARG A 32 -14.09 -0.22 10.12
C ARG A 32 -14.02 -0.98 11.44
N LYS A 33 -13.88 -2.31 11.40
CA LYS A 33 -13.73 -3.14 12.61
C LYS A 33 -12.50 -2.73 13.43
N PHE A 34 -11.38 -2.40 12.78
CA PHE A 34 -10.18 -1.94 13.48
C PHE A 34 -10.32 -0.52 14.03
N LEU A 35 -11.02 0.37 13.34
CA LEU A 35 -11.12 1.78 13.71
C LEU A 35 -12.42 2.17 14.40
N ASN A 36 -13.18 1.18 14.90
CA ASN A 36 -14.46 1.33 15.58
C ASN A 36 -15.49 2.07 14.71
N GLY A 37 -15.76 1.54 13.53
CA GLY A 37 -16.73 2.07 12.56
C GLY A 37 -16.22 3.22 11.69
N ARG A 38 -15.06 3.80 12.02
CA ARG A 38 -14.44 4.85 11.19
C ARG A 38 -13.85 4.25 9.93
N PHE A 39 -14.00 4.98 8.83
CA PHE A 39 -13.36 4.68 7.57
C PHE A 39 -12.23 5.69 7.31
N GLU A 40 -11.00 5.21 7.40
CA GLU A 40 -9.79 6.01 7.21
C GLU A 40 -8.87 5.31 6.20
N ASN A 41 -8.09 6.11 5.49
CA ASN A 41 -7.09 5.63 4.53
C ASN A 41 -5.88 4.93 5.17
N THR A 42 -5.82 4.84 6.50
CA THR A 42 -4.74 4.16 7.23
C THR A 42 -5.27 3.64 8.54
N ALA A 43 -5.09 2.32 8.76
CA ALA A 43 -5.30 1.67 10.03
C ALA A 43 -4.02 0.93 10.43
N PHE A 44 -3.71 0.90 11.71
CA PHE A 44 -2.63 0.12 12.28
C PHE A 44 -3.17 -0.77 13.39
N CYS A 45 -2.81 -2.05 13.34
CA CYS A 45 -3.01 -3.04 14.37
C CYS A 45 -2.01 -4.18 14.17
N ILE A 46 -1.52 -4.78 15.25
CA ILE A 46 -0.79 -6.04 15.19
C ILE A 46 -1.73 -7.18 15.56
N LEU A 47 -1.79 -8.19 14.71
CA LEU A 47 -2.54 -9.42 14.95
C LEU A 47 -1.60 -10.56 15.31
N ALA A 48 -2.11 -11.55 16.03
CA ALA A 48 -1.42 -12.81 16.22
C ALA A 48 -1.36 -13.59 14.89
N PRO A 49 -0.54 -14.65 14.81
CA PRO A 49 -0.43 -15.47 13.59
C PRO A 49 -1.74 -16.12 13.13
N ASP A 50 -2.79 -16.13 13.97
CA ASP A 50 -4.14 -16.57 13.61
C ASP A 50 -4.91 -15.57 12.72
N GLY A 51 -4.36 -14.36 12.51
CA GLY A 51 -4.98 -13.28 11.74
C GLY A 51 -6.23 -12.69 12.40
N LYS A 52 -6.50 -12.98 13.66
CA LYS A 52 -7.75 -12.63 14.35
C LYS A 52 -7.53 -11.95 15.69
N THR A 53 -6.61 -12.49 16.50
CA THR A 53 -6.36 -12.00 17.86
C THR A 53 -5.55 -10.70 17.82
N ARG A 54 -6.09 -9.60 18.35
CA ARG A 54 -5.40 -8.32 18.42
C ARG A 54 -4.35 -8.33 19.53
N LEU A 55 -3.10 -7.98 19.17
CA LEU A 55 -1.95 -7.90 20.08
C LEU A 55 -1.54 -6.46 20.41
N SER A 56 -2.13 -5.48 19.73
CA SER A 56 -2.00 -4.06 20.02
C SER A 56 -3.39 -3.40 20.06
N GLY A 57 -3.45 -2.15 20.53
CA GLY A 57 -4.56 -1.28 20.22
C GLY A 57 -4.63 -0.96 18.72
N THR A 58 -5.55 -0.08 18.35
CA THR A 58 -5.73 0.37 16.97
C THR A 58 -5.56 1.87 16.83
N GLY A 59 -5.14 2.31 15.66
CA GLY A 59 -4.95 3.72 15.38
C GLY A 59 -4.52 3.99 13.95
N ARG A 60 -4.03 5.20 13.69
CA ARG A 60 -3.56 5.62 12.36
C ARG A 60 -2.03 5.53 12.21
N SER A 61 -1.34 5.07 13.24
CA SER A 61 0.11 4.87 13.24
C SER A 61 0.52 3.81 14.28
N PRO A 62 1.74 3.25 14.18
CA PRO A 62 2.28 2.36 15.20
C PRO A 62 2.24 2.95 16.61
N GLN A 63 2.59 4.24 16.77
CA GLN A 63 2.54 4.91 18.08
C GLN A 63 1.12 4.85 18.68
N MET A 64 0.09 5.17 17.89
CA MET A 64 -1.30 5.10 18.36
C MET A 64 -1.70 3.67 18.73
N GLY A 65 -1.30 2.67 17.94
CA GLY A 65 -1.59 1.26 18.21
C GLY A 65 -0.97 0.76 19.52
N PHE A 66 0.20 1.30 19.89
CA PHE A 66 0.86 1.02 21.18
C PHE A 66 0.48 2.00 22.30
N GLY A 67 -0.49 2.89 22.08
CA GLY A 67 -0.95 3.86 23.09
C GLY A 67 0.05 4.98 23.41
N ILE A 68 1.09 5.16 22.59
CA ILE A 68 2.08 6.21 22.71
C ILE A 68 1.45 7.52 22.22
N ARG A 69 1.40 8.52 23.10
CA ARG A 69 0.74 9.81 22.85
C ARG A 69 1.76 10.91 22.55
N GLY A 70 1.30 11.95 21.86
CA GLY A 70 2.10 13.11 21.48
C GLY A 70 2.22 13.24 19.97
N ARG A 71 2.49 14.46 19.50
CA ARG A 71 2.80 14.76 18.10
C ARG A 71 4.16 15.48 18.07
N PRO A 72 5.26 14.75 18.31
CA PRO A 72 6.58 15.37 18.34
C PRO A 72 6.96 15.87 16.95
N GLU A 73 7.88 16.83 16.91
CA GLU A 73 8.52 17.25 15.67
C GLU A 73 9.21 16.05 15.00
N ALA A 74 9.03 15.92 13.68
CA ALA A 74 9.58 14.80 12.93
C ALA A 74 11.11 14.80 13.01
N GLY A 75 11.69 13.73 13.56
CA GLY A 75 13.15 13.59 13.70
C GLY A 75 13.74 14.20 14.98
N GLY A 76 12.92 14.88 15.79
CA GLY A 76 13.33 15.41 17.09
C GLY A 76 13.62 14.32 18.14
N PRO A 77 14.20 14.68 19.30
CA PRO A 77 14.53 13.73 20.36
C PRO A 77 13.31 12.94 20.88
N GLU A 78 12.17 13.61 21.08
CA GLU A 78 10.93 12.97 21.53
C GLU A 78 10.41 11.96 20.50
N ALA A 79 10.44 12.32 19.21
CA ALA A 79 10.10 11.42 18.12
C ALA A 79 10.97 10.14 18.10
N LYS A 80 12.27 10.28 18.35
CA LYS A 80 13.19 9.14 18.44
C LYS A 80 12.88 8.26 19.65
N ALA A 81 12.62 8.87 20.81
CA ALA A 81 12.24 8.14 22.02
C ALA A 81 10.93 7.36 21.83
N GLN A 82 9.91 7.99 21.23
CA GLN A 82 8.65 7.31 20.89
C GLN A 82 8.87 6.16 19.91
N ASN A 83 9.74 6.32 18.91
CA ASN A 83 10.07 5.26 17.96
C ASN A 83 10.76 4.06 18.65
N ALA A 84 11.64 4.31 19.62
CA ALA A 84 12.28 3.25 20.40
C ALA A 84 11.26 2.44 21.22
N LEU A 85 10.26 3.10 21.81
CA LEU A 85 9.17 2.41 22.53
C LEU A 85 8.32 1.52 21.60
N VAL A 86 8.07 1.97 20.36
CA VAL A 86 7.39 1.15 19.35
C VAL A 86 8.23 -0.10 19.01
N ILE A 87 9.53 0.08 18.76
CA ILE A 87 10.46 -1.02 18.44
C ILE A 87 10.48 -2.04 19.59
N GLU A 88 10.65 -1.59 20.83
CA GLU A 88 10.65 -2.46 22.01
C GLU A 88 9.33 -3.26 22.14
N SER A 89 8.20 -2.61 21.85
CA SER A 89 6.89 -3.26 21.90
C SER A 89 6.72 -4.32 20.81
N MET A 90 7.19 -4.03 19.59
CA MET A 90 7.24 -4.97 18.48
C MET A 90 8.13 -6.17 18.80
N GLU A 91 9.33 -5.96 19.32
CA GLU A 91 10.24 -7.04 19.72
C GLU A 91 9.65 -7.94 20.81
N LYS A 92 8.97 -7.35 21.81
CA LYS A 92 8.27 -8.11 22.86
C LYS A 92 7.17 -9.01 22.28
N ILE A 93 6.45 -8.55 21.26
CA ILE A 93 5.44 -9.35 20.57
C ILE A 93 6.13 -10.46 19.75
N ALA A 94 7.12 -10.11 18.93
CA ALA A 94 7.83 -11.07 18.08
C ALA A 94 8.43 -12.24 18.89
N LYS A 95 8.98 -11.97 20.08
CA LYS A 95 9.50 -13.01 20.99
C LYS A 95 8.44 -14.03 21.43
N LYS A 96 7.16 -13.65 21.50
CA LYS A 96 6.05 -14.56 21.85
C LYS A 96 5.58 -15.41 20.66
N TYR A 97 5.90 -14.99 19.44
CA TYR A 97 5.45 -15.62 18.20
C TYR A 97 6.63 -15.83 17.25
N PRO A 98 7.56 -16.76 17.59
CA PRO A 98 8.74 -17.00 16.77
C PRO A 98 8.36 -17.52 15.38
N THR A 99 9.11 -17.09 14.36
CA THR A 99 8.94 -17.52 12.98
C THR A 99 9.10 -19.03 12.86
N LYS A 100 8.15 -19.68 12.18
CA LYS A 100 8.15 -21.14 11.97
C LYS A 100 8.65 -21.59 10.60
N ALA A 101 8.63 -20.69 9.62
CA ALA A 101 8.96 -20.99 8.23
C ALA A 101 10.06 -20.03 7.71
N ASP A 102 10.67 -20.40 6.59
CA ASP A 102 11.66 -19.55 5.93
C ASP A 102 10.98 -18.30 5.36
N SER A 103 11.57 -17.12 5.61
CA SER A 103 11.13 -15.86 5.00
C SER A 103 11.14 -15.89 3.47
N ALA A 104 11.98 -16.73 2.85
CA ALA A 104 11.98 -16.92 1.39
C ALA A 104 10.64 -17.50 0.88
N SER A 105 9.87 -18.15 1.75
CA SER A 105 8.55 -18.72 1.45
C SER A 105 7.38 -17.81 1.83
N ALA A 106 7.64 -16.57 2.24
CA ALA A 106 6.58 -15.62 2.55
C ALA A 106 5.72 -15.35 1.31
N VAL A 107 4.42 -15.12 1.53
CA VAL A 107 3.47 -14.83 0.46
C VAL A 107 3.87 -13.55 -0.26
N VAL A 108 3.79 -13.57 -1.59
CA VAL A 108 4.05 -12.40 -2.44
C VAL A 108 2.83 -11.48 -2.41
N GLU A 109 3.07 -10.17 -2.40
CA GLU A 109 2.01 -9.17 -2.57
C GLU A 109 1.24 -9.42 -3.87
N ASP A 110 -0.07 -9.18 -3.82
CA ASP A 110 -1.05 -9.49 -4.85
C ASP A 110 -2.24 -8.57 -4.61
N PHE A 111 -2.52 -7.68 -5.55
CA PHE A 111 -3.52 -6.63 -5.38
C PHE A 111 -4.89 -7.08 -5.90
N ASN A 112 -5.94 -6.40 -5.48
CA ASN A 112 -7.30 -6.63 -5.97
C ASN A 112 -7.45 -6.26 -7.45
N SER A 113 -6.62 -5.36 -7.99
CA SER A 113 -6.60 -5.01 -9.41
C SER A 113 -5.28 -4.36 -9.84
N PHE A 114 -4.98 -4.48 -11.14
CA PHE A 114 -3.86 -3.80 -11.78
C PHE A 114 -3.92 -2.27 -11.62
N LYS A 115 -5.13 -1.69 -11.74
CA LYS A 115 -5.35 -0.24 -11.56
C LYS A 115 -4.85 0.20 -10.18
N GLN A 116 -5.08 -0.61 -9.16
CA GLN A 116 -4.65 -0.31 -7.81
C GLN A 116 -3.15 -0.52 -7.62
N SER A 117 -2.60 -1.65 -8.08
CA SER A 117 -1.16 -1.93 -7.96
C SER A 117 -0.33 -0.84 -8.64
N LEU A 118 -0.76 -0.34 -9.79
CA LEU A 118 -0.13 0.78 -10.49
C LEU A 118 -0.22 2.10 -9.70
N ASN A 119 -1.38 2.40 -9.13
CA ASN A 119 -1.58 3.60 -8.31
C ASN A 119 -0.72 3.58 -7.05
N VAL A 120 -0.73 2.47 -6.32
CA VAL A 120 0.05 2.25 -5.12
C VAL A 120 1.55 2.32 -5.42
N SER A 121 2.00 1.69 -6.50
CA SER A 121 3.40 1.76 -6.93
C SER A 121 3.85 3.18 -7.21
N SER A 122 2.98 4.01 -7.81
CA SER A 122 3.26 5.43 -8.00
C SER A 122 3.34 6.18 -6.67
N GLY A 123 2.40 5.95 -5.75
CA GLY A 123 2.36 6.60 -4.44
C GLY A 123 3.59 6.29 -3.59
N ASP A 124 4.01 5.03 -3.57
CA ASP A 124 5.18 4.56 -2.83
C ASP A 124 6.51 4.89 -3.55
N GLN A 125 6.45 5.35 -4.79
CA GLN A 125 7.59 5.56 -5.69
C GLN A 125 8.46 4.31 -5.83
N ARG A 126 7.82 3.24 -6.30
CA ARG A 126 8.42 1.92 -6.56
C ARG A 126 8.02 1.42 -7.92
N LEU A 127 8.83 0.54 -8.49
CA LEU A 127 8.47 -0.18 -9.71
C LEU A 127 7.47 -1.29 -9.39
N LEU A 128 6.58 -1.56 -10.33
CA LEU A 128 5.62 -2.66 -10.27
C LEU A 128 6.16 -3.85 -11.07
N VAL A 129 6.17 -5.04 -10.49
CA VAL A 129 6.39 -6.30 -11.17
C VAL A 129 5.02 -6.94 -11.41
N PHE A 130 4.54 -6.84 -12.64
CA PHE A 130 3.22 -7.36 -13.03
C PHE A 130 3.37 -8.66 -13.82
N VAL A 131 2.70 -9.71 -13.37
CA VAL A 131 2.79 -11.05 -13.97
C VAL A 131 1.51 -11.36 -14.72
N VAL A 132 1.60 -11.46 -16.04
CA VAL A 132 0.48 -11.88 -16.89
C VAL A 132 0.70 -13.34 -17.26
N ALA A 133 -0.14 -14.22 -16.74
CA ALA A 133 -0.04 -15.66 -16.96
C ALA A 133 -1.41 -16.33 -17.14
N PRO A 134 -1.48 -17.45 -17.88
CA PRO A 134 -2.68 -18.28 -17.91
C PRO A 134 -3.09 -18.71 -16.49
N GLU A 135 -4.39 -18.72 -16.21
CA GLU A 135 -4.96 -19.01 -14.88
C GLU A 135 -4.35 -20.26 -14.23
N LYS A 136 -4.21 -21.34 -15.03
CA LYS A 136 -3.66 -22.63 -14.58
C LYS A 136 -2.20 -22.56 -14.08
N GLN A 137 -1.45 -21.52 -14.44
CA GLN A 137 -0.04 -21.33 -14.07
C GLN A 137 0.15 -20.29 -12.96
N ARG A 138 -0.87 -19.48 -12.62
CA ARG A 138 -0.72 -18.36 -11.69
C ARG A 138 -0.25 -18.80 -10.31
N ASN A 139 -0.82 -19.86 -9.76
CA ASN A 139 -0.47 -20.34 -8.42
C ASN A 139 0.96 -20.89 -8.34
N SER A 140 1.44 -21.59 -9.37
CA SER A 140 2.83 -22.05 -9.42
C SER A 140 3.80 -20.88 -9.55
N LEU A 141 3.49 -19.91 -10.43
CA LEU A 141 4.33 -18.71 -10.60
C LEU A 141 4.37 -17.84 -9.34
N LYS A 142 3.24 -17.68 -8.64
CA LYS A 142 3.20 -17.01 -7.33
C LYS A 142 4.17 -17.65 -6.35
N LYS A 143 4.21 -18.98 -6.29
CA LYS A 143 5.12 -19.74 -5.44
C LYS A 143 6.59 -19.58 -5.87
N ASP A 144 6.86 -19.69 -7.17
CA ASP A 144 8.24 -19.57 -7.70
C ASP A 144 8.81 -18.16 -7.48
N LEU A 145 7.97 -17.13 -7.57
CA LEU A 145 8.36 -15.74 -7.32
C LEU A 145 8.55 -15.40 -5.84
N GLN A 146 8.17 -16.26 -4.89
CA GLN A 146 8.46 -16.02 -3.46
C GLN A 146 9.96 -15.85 -3.21
N VAL A 147 10.79 -16.68 -3.85
CA VAL A 147 12.26 -16.62 -3.72
C VAL A 147 12.84 -15.35 -4.33
N VAL A 148 12.14 -14.76 -5.31
CA VAL A 148 12.53 -13.47 -5.92
C VAL A 148 12.09 -12.31 -5.02
N ALA A 149 10.79 -12.23 -4.71
CA ALA A 149 10.19 -11.13 -3.96
C ALA A 149 10.75 -10.98 -2.55
N ASN A 150 11.08 -12.10 -1.89
CA ASN A 150 11.63 -12.12 -0.54
C ASN A 150 13.17 -12.07 -0.49
N HIS A 151 13.84 -11.97 -1.64
CA HIS A 151 15.29 -11.80 -1.65
C HIS A 151 15.69 -10.43 -1.07
N GLN A 152 16.78 -10.35 -0.31
CA GLN A 152 17.23 -9.11 0.35
C GLN A 152 17.41 -7.91 -0.59
N ASP A 153 17.75 -8.16 -1.85
CA ASP A 153 17.95 -7.13 -2.86
C ASP A 153 16.65 -6.64 -3.52
N VAL A 154 15.53 -7.34 -3.29
CA VAL A 154 14.21 -7.07 -3.90
C VAL A 154 13.21 -6.62 -2.84
N LEU A 155 13.25 -7.25 -1.66
CA LEU A 155 12.31 -7.05 -0.57
C LEU A 155 12.14 -5.56 -0.23
N GLY A 156 10.90 -5.07 -0.34
CA GLY A 156 10.53 -3.68 -0.03
C GLY A 156 10.95 -2.63 -1.07
N ARG A 157 11.46 -3.03 -2.24
CA ARG A 157 11.84 -2.12 -3.34
C ARG A 157 10.87 -2.12 -4.51
N PHE A 158 10.09 -3.19 -4.64
CA PHE A 158 9.12 -3.41 -5.71
C PHE A 158 7.77 -3.77 -5.11
N HIS A 159 6.71 -3.45 -5.85
CA HIS A 159 5.42 -4.10 -5.67
C HIS A 159 5.32 -5.27 -6.64
N PHE A 160 4.62 -6.32 -6.23
CA PHE A 160 4.30 -7.47 -7.08
C PHE A 160 2.81 -7.56 -7.23
N ASP A 161 2.37 -7.96 -8.41
CA ASP A 161 0.96 -8.17 -8.70
C ASP A 161 0.79 -9.17 -9.85
N PHE A 162 -0.35 -9.86 -9.87
CA PHE A 162 -0.62 -10.93 -10.80
C PHE A 162 -1.95 -10.68 -11.48
N ALA A 163 -1.92 -10.59 -12.82
CA ALA A 163 -3.10 -10.28 -13.60
C ALA A 163 -4.25 -11.24 -13.29
N ASP A 164 -5.42 -10.68 -13.01
CA ASP A 164 -6.67 -11.43 -12.92
C ASP A 164 -7.65 -11.06 -14.05
N ASN A 165 -8.82 -11.69 -14.06
CA ASN A 165 -9.88 -11.49 -15.06
C ASN A 165 -10.38 -10.04 -15.09
N THR A 166 -10.28 -9.32 -13.97
CA THR A 166 -10.58 -7.88 -13.86
C THR A 166 -9.59 -7.01 -14.62
N ASP A 167 -8.41 -7.52 -14.95
CA ASP A 167 -7.31 -6.75 -15.53
C ASP A 167 -7.22 -6.92 -17.05
N ALA A 168 -8.28 -7.38 -17.71
CA ALA A 168 -8.30 -7.64 -19.15
C ALA A 168 -7.85 -6.44 -20.02
N LYS A 169 -7.94 -5.21 -19.49
CA LYS A 169 -7.57 -3.95 -20.15
C LYS A 169 -6.32 -3.28 -19.57
N TRP A 170 -5.50 -3.99 -18.79
CA TRP A 170 -4.30 -3.42 -18.16
C TRP A 170 -3.35 -2.78 -19.18
N SER A 171 -3.27 -3.35 -20.39
CA SER A 171 -2.47 -2.89 -21.53
C SER A 171 -2.82 -1.48 -21.99
N ASP A 172 -4.10 -1.07 -21.91
CA ASP A 172 -4.61 0.18 -22.48
C ASP A 172 -3.98 1.44 -21.86
N VAL A 173 -3.42 1.30 -20.65
CA VAL A 173 -2.83 2.41 -19.89
C VAL A 173 -1.32 2.32 -19.77
N ILE A 174 -0.71 1.30 -20.37
CA ILE A 174 0.74 1.12 -20.35
C ILE A 174 1.32 1.47 -21.72
N ASP A 175 2.52 2.02 -21.73
CA ASP A 175 3.32 2.20 -22.94
C ASP A 175 4.39 1.09 -23.02
N GLY A 176 4.55 0.46 -24.19
CA GLY A 176 5.54 -0.59 -24.44
C GLY A 176 4.95 -1.80 -25.17
N ASP A 177 5.79 -2.81 -25.44
CA ASP A 177 5.29 -4.11 -25.92
C ASP A 177 4.53 -4.80 -24.78
N GLN A 178 3.33 -5.28 -25.10
CA GLN A 178 2.35 -5.86 -24.18
C GLN A 178 1.73 -7.12 -24.79
N SER A 179 2.32 -7.61 -25.88
CA SER A 179 1.63 -8.51 -26.80
C SER A 179 1.35 -9.90 -26.21
N LYS A 180 1.81 -10.22 -24.99
CA LYS A 180 1.90 -11.60 -24.49
C LYS A 180 1.85 -11.74 -22.97
N THR A 181 1.63 -12.98 -22.58
CA THR A 181 2.01 -13.58 -21.29
C THR A 181 3.48 -13.30 -20.95
N GLY A 182 3.78 -12.85 -19.72
CA GLY A 182 5.13 -12.49 -19.29
C GLY A 182 5.21 -11.89 -17.89
N ILE A 183 6.44 -11.56 -17.47
CA ILE A 183 6.75 -10.79 -16.26
C ILE A 183 7.20 -9.40 -16.71
N PHE A 184 6.43 -8.38 -16.34
CA PHE A 184 6.64 -7.00 -16.74
C PHE A 184 7.16 -6.18 -15.58
N VAL A 185 8.23 -5.42 -15.80
CA VAL A 185 8.72 -4.40 -14.85
C VAL A 185 8.23 -3.05 -15.34
N ILE A 186 7.31 -2.45 -14.60
CA ILE A 186 6.57 -1.25 -15.00
C ILE A 186 7.01 -0.07 -14.14
N HIS A 187 7.38 1.02 -14.81
CA HIS A 187 7.51 2.34 -14.20
C HIS A 187 6.13 3.00 -14.14
N PRO A 188 5.54 3.17 -12.94
CA PRO A 188 4.28 3.88 -12.83
C PRO A 188 4.49 5.36 -13.17
N GLY A 189 3.57 5.92 -13.95
CA GLY A 189 3.51 7.35 -14.18
C GLY A 189 3.19 8.12 -12.89
N GLU A 190 3.30 9.45 -12.94
CA GLU A 190 3.26 10.31 -11.75
C GLU A 190 2.02 10.12 -10.86
N PHE A 191 0.85 9.88 -11.46
CA PHE A 191 -0.41 9.66 -10.74
C PHE A 191 -0.84 8.19 -10.71
N GLY A 192 -0.02 7.29 -11.26
CA GLY A 192 -0.28 5.85 -11.28
C GLY A 192 -1.55 5.44 -12.01
N GLN A 193 -1.97 6.25 -12.99
CA GLN A 193 -3.07 5.91 -13.92
C GLN A 193 -2.56 5.38 -15.25
N LYS A 194 -1.28 5.60 -15.53
CA LYS A 194 -0.55 5.12 -16.70
C LYS A 194 0.83 4.64 -16.26
N GLY A 195 1.52 3.92 -17.11
CA GLY A 195 2.89 3.46 -16.83
C GLY A 195 3.63 3.10 -18.09
N LYS A 196 4.89 2.70 -17.94
CA LYS A 196 5.74 2.31 -19.05
C LYS A 196 6.49 1.02 -18.70
N VAL A 197 6.52 0.07 -19.63
CA VAL A 197 7.35 -1.13 -19.49
C VAL A 197 8.83 -0.72 -19.56
N MET A 198 9.58 -1.07 -18.51
CA MET A 198 11.04 -0.93 -18.45
C MET A 198 11.76 -2.21 -18.88
N ALA A 199 11.16 -3.36 -18.60
CA ALA A 199 11.68 -4.67 -18.97
C ALA A 199 10.53 -5.68 -19.07
N GLU A 200 10.71 -6.67 -19.93
CA GLU A 200 9.83 -7.82 -20.09
C GLU A 200 10.66 -9.10 -20.04
N LEU A 201 10.15 -10.11 -19.34
CA LEU A 201 10.78 -11.41 -19.20
C LEU A 201 9.76 -12.52 -19.50
N PRO A 202 10.17 -13.64 -20.13
CA PRO A 202 9.30 -14.80 -20.26
C PRO A 202 9.00 -15.41 -18.88
N LEU A 203 7.83 -16.06 -18.75
CA LEU A 203 7.45 -16.75 -17.50
C LEU A 203 8.44 -17.86 -17.08
N THR A 204 9.22 -18.38 -18.02
CA THR A 204 10.24 -19.41 -17.79
C THR A 204 11.59 -18.83 -17.33
N SER A 205 11.68 -17.52 -17.11
CA SER A 205 12.93 -16.90 -16.62
C SER A 205 13.32 -17.42 -15.24
N GLU A 206 14.60 -17.72 -15.07
CA GLU A 206 15.15 -18.13 -13.79
C GLU A 206 15.14 -16.99 -12.77
N ALA A 207 14.99 -17.32 -11.49
CA ALA A 207 14.96 -16.35 -10.39
C ALA A 207 16.18 -15.41 -10.40
N LYS A 208 17.37 -15.90 -10.78
CA LYS A 208 18.57 -15.08 -10.91
C LYS A 208 18.43 -14.00 -11.98
N THR A 209 17.97 -14.37 -13.18
CA THR A 209 17.75 -13.45 -14.30
C THR A 209 16.70 -12.40 -13.96
N ILE A 210 15.62 -12.81 -13.28
CA ILE A 210 14.59 -11.88 -12.81
C ILE A 210 15.22 -10.85 -11.87
N ARG A 211 15.96 -11.29 -10.84
CA ARG A 211 16.62 -10.38 -9.88
C ARG A 211 17.61 -9.41 -10.53
N GLU A 212 18.43 -9.88 -11.47
CA GLU A 212 19.37 -9.01 -12.20
C GLU A 212 18.63 -7.94 -13.01
N THR A 213 17.51 -8.32 -13.63
CA THR A 213 16.64 -7.40 -14.38
C THR A 213 16.01 -6.36 -13.47
N LEU A 214 15.46 -6.79 -12.33
CA LEU A 214 14.91 -5.91 -11.30
C LEU A 214 15.97 -4.92 -10.79
N ALA A 215 17.17 -5.40 -10.46
CA ALA A 215 18.26 -4.55 -10.00
C ALA A 215 18.65 -3.48 -11.03
N LYS A 216 18.74 -3.85 -12.31
CA LYS A 216 19.02 -2.92 -13.41
C LYS A 216 17.91 -1.87 -13.57
N ALA A 217 16.65 -2.30 -13.58
CA ALA A 217 15.50 -1.41 -13.72
C ALA A 217 15.41 -0.44 -12.54
N ASN A 218 15.56 -0.93 -11.31
CA ASN A 218 15.51 -0.08 -10.11
C ASN A 218 16.69 0.90 -10.04
N LYS A 219 17.88 0.52 -10.50
CA LYS A 219 19.01 1.45 -10.62
C LYS A 219 18.71 2.57 -11.61
N ALA A 220 18.12 2.25 -12.77
CA ALA A 220 17.71 3.25 -13.75
C ALA A 220 16.62 4.18 -13.19
N TYR A 221 15.59 3.60 -12.56
CA TYR A 221 14.50 4.33 -11.91
C TYR A 221 15.02 5.30 -10.83
N ALA A 222 15.86 4.82 -9.91
CA ALA A 222 16.40 5.63 -8.82
C ALA A 222 17.29 6.78 -9.31
N ALA A 223 17.90 6.66 -10.51
CA ALA A 223 18.70 7.71 -11.10
C ALA A 223 17.85 8.81 -11.76
N SER A 224 16.63 8.49 -12.21
CA SER A 224 15.75 9.42 -12.93
C SER A 224 14.62 10.00 -12.09
N GLU A 225 14.18 9.29 -11.05
CA GLU A 225 12.99 9.66 -10.28
C GLU A 225 13.30 10.72 -9.22
N THR A 226 12.42 11.73 -9.12
CA THR A 226 12.52 12.77 -8.10
C THR A 226 11.55 12.49 -6.95
N ARG A 227 11.96 12.78 -5.71
CA ARG A 227 11.10 12.55 -4.54
C ARG A 227 9.85 13.44 -4.64
N LYS A 228 8.67 12.83 -4.58
CA LYS A 228 7.41 13.58 -4.56
C LYS A 228 7.27 14.35 -3.25
N VAL A 229 6.90 15.62 -3.37
CA VAL A 229 6.40 16.42 -2.24
C VAL A 229 4.89 16.30 -2.23
N TYR A 230 4.34 15.74 -1.15
CA TYR A 230 2.91 15.41 -1.07
C TYR A 230 1.97 16.58 -1.41
N SER A 231 2.22 17.76 -0.84
CA SER A 231 1.38 18.94 -1.06
C SER A 231 1.40 19.40 -2.52
N GLU A 232 2.57 19.40 -3.15
CA GLU A 232 2.74 19.80 -4.56
C GLU A 232 2.09 18.80 -5.49
N HIS A 233 2.31 17.50 -5.24
CA HIS A 233 1.71 16.41 -6.00
C HIS A 233 0.17 16.47 -5.98
N VAL A 234 -0.42 16.66 -4.79
CA VAL A 234 -1.88 16.79 -4.64
C VAL A 234 -2.41 18.04 -5.36
N GLN A 235 -1.71 19.19 -5.23
CA GLN A 235 -2.12 20.42 -5.93
C GLN A 235 -2.06 20.25 -7.45
N LYS A 236 -1.00 19.61 -7.97
CA LYS A 236 -0.84 19.34 -9.39
C LYS A 236 -1.94 18.42 -9.93
N GLY A 237 -2.20 17.30 -9.25
CA GLY A 237 -3.28 16.38 -9.64
C GLY A 237 -4.65 17.07 -9.68
N ARG A 238 -4.94 17.96 -8.71
CA ARG A 238 -6.17 18.76 -8.73
C ARG A 238 -6.23 19.73 -9.90
N LYS A 239 -5.12 20.40 -10.22
CA LYS A 239 -5.02 21.34 -11.34
C LYS A 239 -5.19 20.63 -12.69
N GLU A 240 -4.67 19.42 -12.82
CA GLU A 240 -4.75 18.59 -14.02
C GLU A 240 -6.06 17.79 -14.12
N GLY A 241 -6.95 17.89 -13.12
CA GLY A 241 -8.23 17.19 -13.12
C GLY A 241 -8.10 15.67 -13.00
N VAL A 242 -6.98 15.20 -12.45
CA VAL A 242 -6.71 13.76 -12.23
C VAL A 242 -7.73 13.21 -11.24
N LYS A 243 -8.51 12.24 -11.70
CA LYS A 243 -9.51 11.53 -10.89
C LYS A 243 -9.16 10.06 -10.80
N TYR A 244 -9.09 9.54 -9.57
CA TYR A 244 -9.02 8.12 -9.32
C TYR A 244 -10.42 7.67 -8.87
N GLU A 245 -10.97 6.66 -9.54
CA GLU A 245 -12.29 6.11 -9.22
C GLU A 245 -12.11 4.85 -8.39
N ASP A 246 -12.60 4.88 -7.15
CA ASP A 246 -12.60 3.73 -6.24
C ASP A 246 -13.68 2.72 -6.67
N ASN A 247 -13.46 1.42 -6.44
CA ASN A 247 -14.48 0.41 -6.73
C ASN A 247 -15.55 0.35 -5.63
N MET A 248 -15.24 0.84 -4.43
CA MET A 248 -16.13 0.89 -3.28
C MET A 248 -16.50 2.33 -2.91
N PRO A 249 -17.77 2.60 -2.55
CA PRO A 249 -18.18 3.90 -2.06
C PRO A 249 -17.49 4.24 -0.73
N TRP A 250 -17.05 5.50 -0.61
CA TRP A 250 -16.48 6.03 0.62
C TRP A 250 -17.58 6.29 1.66
N GLY A 251 -17.34 5.87 2.92
CA GLY A 251 -18.23 6.19 4.02
C GLY A 251 -17.91 5.52 5.34
N GLU A 252 -18.26 6.18 6.45
CA GLU A 252 -18.20 5.62 7.80
C GLU A 252 -19.41 4.71 8.06
N ASP A 253 -19.32 3.87 9.08
CA ASP A 253 -20.35 2.91 9.50
C ASP A 253 -20.20 2.73 11.02
N ARG A 254 -20.65 3.76 11.75
CA ARG A 254 -20.39 3.91 13.19
C ARG A 254 -21.26 3.02 14.05
N ASP A 255 -22.41 2.61 13.55
CA ASP A 255 -23.34 1.70 14.24
C ASP A 255 -23.14 0.23 13.84
N ALA A 256 -22.25 -0.05 12.87
CA ALA A 256 -21.93 -1.38 12.37
C ALA A 256 -23.13 -2.10 11.76
N ASP A 257 -24.09 -1.36 11.18
CA ASP A 257 -25.26 -1.91 10.49
C ASP A 257 -24.94 -2.36 9.05
N GLY A 258 -23.72 -2.11 8.59
CA GLY A 258 -23.20 -2.49 7.28
C GLY A 258 -23.52 -1.49 6.17
N LYS A 259 -24.28 -0.43 6.45
CA LYS A 259 -24.59 0.68 5.55
C LYS A 259 -23.62 1.84 5.79
N ILE A 260 -23.47 2.68 4.78
CA ILE A 260 -22.68 3.91 4.92
C ILE A 260 -23.55 4.94 5.63
N ASP A 261 -23.03 5.49 6.73
CA ASP A 261 -23.61 6.64 7.40
C ASP A 261 -23.69 7.81 6.42
N GLU A 262 -24.90 8.26 6.11
CA GLU A 262 -25.08 9.53 5.41
C GLU A 262 -24.51 10.64 6.29
N ARG A 263 -23.47 11.33 5.79
CA ARG A 263 -22.92 12.50 6.48
C ARG A 263 -24.08 13.46 6.78
N PRO A 264 -24.29 13.88 8.05
CA PRO A 264 -25.24 14.95 8.33
C PRO A 264 -24.87 16.14 7.46
N ALA A 265 -25.82 16.60 6.62
CA ALA A 265 -25.63 17.79 5.81
C ALA A 265 -25.06 18.88 6.72
N ARG A 266 -23.89 19.43 6.36
CA ARG A 266 -23.24 20.49 7.14
C ARG A 266 -24.22 21.66 7.28
N ARG A 267 -24.91 21.73 8.42
CA ARG A 267 -25.65 22.91 8.86
C ARG A 267 -24.59 23.98 9.13
N GLY A 268 -24.52 24.98 8.27
CA GLY A 268 -23.78 26.21 8.51
C GLY A 268 -22.63 26.49 7.55
N GLN A 269 -22.95 27.00 6.36
CA GLN A 269 -22.11 28.02 5.75
C GLN A 269 -22.97 29.22 5.33
N ARG A 270 -22.59 30.36 5.89
CA ARG A 270 -22.85 31.74 5.47
C ARG A 270 -24.27 32.25 5.67
N GLY A 271 -24.43 32.94 6.80
CA GLY A 271 -25.44 33.97 6.96
C GLY A 271 -25.44 34.89 5.74
N GLU A 272 -26.60 34.97 5.10
CA GLU A 272 -26.92 36.04 4.17
C GLU A 272 -26.71 37.36 4.90
N ARG A 273 -25.86 38.20 4.30
CA ARG A 273 -25.76 39.62 4.62
C ARG A 273 -27.15 40.23 4.50
N ARG A 274 -27.84 40.46 5.62
CA ARG A 274 -28.95 41.41 5.65
C ARG A 274 -28.38 42.78 5.29
N GLY A 275 -28.82 43.32 4.15
CA GLY A 275 -28.54 44.69 3.71
C GLY A 275 -29.03 45.72 4.73
N PRO A 276 -28.61 46.98 4.58
CA PRO A 276 -28.81 48.00 5.60
C PRO A 276 -30.30 48.32 5.81
N LEU A 277 -30.68 48.49 7.07
CA LEU A 277 -31.99 48.96 7.50
C LEU A 277 -32.23 50.38 6.97
N ARG A 278 -33.19 50.55 6.07
CA ARG A 278 -33.77 51.85 5.74
C ARG A 278 -34.61 52.33 6.93
N ARG A 279 -34.33 53.54 7.42
CA ARG A 279 -35.34 54.42 8.00
C ARG A 279 -35.81 55.36 6.90
#